data_AF-A0A8I1MLQ3-F1
#
_entry.id   AF-A0A8I1MLQ3-F1
#
_cell.length_a   1.000
_cell.length_b   1.000
_cell.length_c   1.000
_cell.angle_alpha   90.00
_cell.angle_beta   90.00
_cell.angle_gamma   90.00
#
_symmetry.space_group_name_H-M   'P 1'
#
loop_
_entity.id
_entity.type
_entity.pdbx_description
1 polymer ?
#
loop_
_entity_poly.entity_id
_entity_poly.type
_entity_poly.pdbx_seq_one_letter_code
_entity_poly.pdbx_strand_id
1 'polypeptide(L)'
;MKASASPRTWILSLLALMACGSFVFAQDVVVQKSGVRSEGQILGVAAGKIKIKVGPVETSIALDQAASISKEAPKSYTDGLAAWDAGNAAQALPLIKSTVDTFQGLPVPWAERASALLGDIYLTLNQVPAAETAFAAFQKAYPGSTAQSDIGLARLAVEKKDYAAAKAKLEPIVAEAEGVTLAPEGKGAMYGQAFFLMGVIRESEGNLPEALRDYLSTVTLFYEDQAVVAKARERADILVKEKQVIVP
;
A
#
# COMPACT_ATOMS: atom_id res chain seq x y z
N MET A 1 -18.96 -92.97 -5.35
CA MET A 1 -19.92 -91.85 -5.28
C MET A 1 -19.10 -90.57 -5.24
N LYS A 2 -18.77 -90.05 -6.44
CA LYS A 2 -19.23 -88.80 -7.05
C LYS A 2 -18.55 -87.54 -6.49
N ALA A 3 -17.60 -87.05 -7.30
CA ALA A 3 -16.95 -85.76 -7.29
C ALA A 3 -17.86 -84.63 -7.85
N SER A 4 -17.50 -83.36 -7.60
CA SER A 4 -17.63 -82.16 -8.47
C SER A 4 -17.40 -80.90 -7.61
N ALA A 5 -16.30 -80.13 -7.68
CA ALA A 5 -15.80 -79.19 -8.71
C ALA A 5 -16.43 -77.77 -8.70
N SER A 6 -15.67 -76.79 -8.14
CA SER A 6 -15.49 -75.35 -8.52
C SER A 6 -16.72 -74.39 -8.62
N PRO A 7 -16.58 -73.05 -8.78
CA PRO A 7 -15.37 -72.24 -9.04
C PRO A 7 -15.18 -70.93 -8.24
N ARG A 8 -13.95 -70.44 -8.36
CA ARG A 8 -13.46 -69.08 -8.10
C ARG A 8 -14.33 -68.00 -8.78
N THR A 9 -14.71 -66.98 -8.02
CA THR A 9 -15.01 -65.65 -8.55
C THR A 9 -14.22 -64.60 -7.77
N TRP A 10 -13.33 -63.94 -8.48
CA TRP A 10 -12.58 -62.77 -8.03
C TRP A 10 -13.53 -61.57 -8.04
N ILE A 11 -13.70 -60.90 -6.90
CA ILE A 11 -14.26 -59.54 -6.86
C ILE A 11 -13.14 -58.62 -6.35
N LEU A 12 -12.49 -57.96 -7.30
CA LEU A 12 -11.61 -56.82 -7.06
C LEU A 12 -12.51 -55.61 -6.73
N SER A 13 -12.63 -55.28 -5.45
CA SER A 13 -13.25 -54.04 -5.00
C SER A 13 -12.24 -52.90 -5.11
N LEU A 14 -12.30 -52.17 -6.23
CA LEU A 14 -11.62 -50.89 -6.42
C LEU A 14 -12.36 -49.83 -5.58
N LEU A 15 -11.90 -49.57 -4.36
CA LEU A 15 -12.33 -48.41 -3.59
C LEU A 15 -11.54 -47.19 -4.10
N ALA A 16 -12.10 -46.50 -5.08
CA ALA A 16 -11.68 -45.15 -5.44
C ALA A 16 -12.10 -44.21 -4.31
N LEU A 17 -11.21 -43.99 -3.34
CA LEU A 17 -11.39 -42.92 -2.36
C LEU A 17 -11.18 -41.59 -3.08
N MET A 18 -12.30 -40.98 -3.49
CA MET A 18 -12.34 -39.59 -3.95
C MET A 18 -11.65 -38.71 -2.92
N ALA A 19 -10.49 -38.17 -3.29
CA ALA A 19 -9.96 -36.98 -2.67
C ALA A 19 -10.91 -35.82 -3.04
N CYS A 20 -11.98 -35.65 -2.27
CA CYS A 20 -12.66 -34.37 -2.18
C CYS A 20 -11.67 -33.40 -1.55
N GLY A 21 -10.84 -32.78 -2.40
CA GLY A 21 -10.14 -31.55 -2.03
C GLY A 21 -11.21 -30.55 -1.63
N SER A 22 -11.45 -30.41 -0.34
CA SER A 22 -12.15 -29.26 0.20
C SER A 22 -11.28 -28.06 -0.14
N PHE A 23 -11.56 -27.40 -1.26
CA PHE A 23 -11.19 -26.01 -1.46
C PHE A 23 -11.98 -25.24 -0.40
N VAL A 24 -11.42 -25.15 0.80
CA VAL A 24 -11.85 -24.19 1.79
C VAL A 24 -11.44 -22.85 1.21
N PHE A 25 -12.30 -22.25 0.40
CA PHE A 25 -12.21 -20.83 0.13
C PHE A 25 -12.28 -20.16 1.49
N ALA A 26 -11.19 -19.51 1.90
CA ALA A 26 -11.18 -18.73 3.13
C ALA A 26 -12.31 -17.70 3.02
N GLN A 27 -13.34 -17.86 3.85
CA GLN A 27 -14.44 -16.90 3.90
C GLN A 27 -13.94 -15.60 4.54
N ASP A 28 -14.44 -14.46 4.09
CA ASP A 28 -14.17 -13.21 4.77
C ASP A 28 -14.83 -13.27 6.17
N VAL A 29 -14.15 -12.72 7.16
CA VAL A 29 -14.60 -12.78 8.57
C VAL A 29 -14.67 -11.37 9.13
N VAL A 30 -15.79 -11.06 9.79
CA VAL A 30 -15.93 -9.89 10.65
C VAL A 30 -16.21 -10.38 12.07
N VAL A 31 -15.34 -10.03 13.01
CA VAL A 31 -15.57 -10.22 14.43
C VAL A 31 -15.96 -8.88 15.02
N GLN A 32 -17.11 -8.82 15.67
CA GLN A 32 -17.60 -7.62 16.32
C GLN A 32 -17.05 -7.51 17.76
N LYS A 33 -17.03 -6.30 18.32
CA LYS A 33 -16.65 -6.03 19.72
C LYS A 33 -17.53 -6.75 20.73
N SER A 34 -18.75 -7.13 20.33
CA SER A 34 -19.67 -7.97 21.10
C SER A 34 -19.27 -9.45 21.15
N GLY A 35 -18.25 -9.87 20.40
CA GLY A 35 -17.84 -11.27 20.23
C GLY A 35 -18.59 -12.01 19.11
N VAL A 36 -19.56 -11.37 18.45
CA VAL A 36 -20.28 -11.97 17.31
C VAL A 36 -19.32 -12.12 16.12
N ARG A 37 -19.20 -13.35 15.62
CA ARG A 37 -18.44 -13.68 14.41
C ARG A 37 -19.40 -13.87 13.24
N SER A 38 -19.15 -13.16 12.15
CA SER A 38 -19.87 -13.28 10.89
C SER A 38 -18.91 -13.74 9.79
N GLU A 39 -19.21 -14.88 9.16
CA GLU A 39 -18.45 -15.45 8.06
C GLU A 39 -19.26 -15.31 6.77
N GLY A 40 -18.65 -14.78 5.72
CA GLY A 40 -19.34 -14.50 4.47
C GLY A 40 -18.44 -13.81 3.45
N GLN A 41 -19.05 -13.14 2.47
CA GLN A 41 -18.35 -12.32 1.49
C GLN A 41 -18.52 -10.85 1.83
N ILE A 42 -17.44 -10.15 2.18
CA ILE A 42 -17.43 -8.70 2.32
C ILE A 42 -17.47 -8.09 0.93
N LEU A 43 -18.55 -7.37 0.65
CA LEU A 43 -18.84 -6.73 -0.63
C LEU A 43 -18.22 -5.33 -0.74
N GLY A 44 -17.93 -4.69 0.39
CA GLY A 44 -17.34 -3.36 0.42
C GLY A 44 -17.70 -2.56 1.67
N VAL A 45 -17.32 -1.28 1.66
CA VAL A 45 -17.66 -0.31 2.70
C VAL A 45 -18.52 0.78 2.11
N ALA A 46 -19.66 1.07 2.73
CA ALA A 46 -20.55 2.14 2.31
C ALA A 46 -21.19 2.82 3.53
N ALA A 47 -21.17 4.15 3.56
CA ALA A 47 -21.77 4.96 4.62
C ALA A 47 -21.34 4.52 6.05
N GLY A 48 -20.04 4.23 6.23
CA GLY A 48 -19.47 3.82 7.52
C GLY A 48 -19.81 2.39 7.95
N LYS A 49 -20.36 1.57 7.03
CA LYS A 49 -20.77 0.19 7.30
C LYS A 49 -20.10 -0.78 6.34
N ILE A 50 -19.65 -1.90 6.88
CA ILE A 50 -19.16 -3.07 6.15
C ILE A 50 -20.39 -3.81 5.61
N LYS A 51 -20.45 -3.98 4.28
CA LYS A 51 -21.46 -4.80 3.63
C LYS A 51 -20.94 -6.23 3.54
N ILE A 52 -21.66 -7.18 4.13
CA ILE A 52 -21.28 -8.59 4.12
C ILE A 52 -22.46 -9.46 3.72
N LYS A 53 -22.21 -10.41 2.82
CA LYS A 53 -23.16 -11.41 2.37
C LYS A 53 -22.91 -12.73 3.10
N VAL A 54 -23.85 -13.14 3.94
CA VAL A 54 -23.82 -14.39 4.72
C VAL A 54 -24.86 -15.33 4.12
N GLY A 55 -24.40 -16.31 3.34
CA GLY A 55 -25.29 -17.14 2.53
C GLY A 55 -26.10 -16.31 1.51
N PRO A 56 -27.44 -16.39 1.47
CA PRO A 56 -28.27 -15.58 0.59
C PRO A 56 -28.55 -14.17 1.13
N VAL A 57 -28.19 -13.86 2.38
CA VAL A 57 -28.59 -12.63 3.06
C VAL A 57 -27.45 -11.60 3.02
N GLU A 58 -27.76 -10.39 2.58
CA GLU A 58 -26.87 -9.24 2.73
C GLU A 58 -27.16 -8.51 4.04
N THR A 59 -26.12 -8.29 4.84
CA THR A 59 -26.18 -7.60 6.12
C THR A 59 -25.18 -6.45 6.15
N SER A 60 -25.31 -5.56 7.13
CA SER A 60 -24.43 -4.42 7.31
C SER A 60 -23.97 -4.34 8.75
N ILE A 61 -22.65 -4.26 8.95
CA ILE A 61 -22.02 -4.12 10.27
C ILE A 61 -21.38 -2.74 10.32
N ALA A 62 -21.63 -1.96 11.36
CA ALA A 62 -20.98 -0.65 11.49
C ALA A 62 -19.47 -0.83 11.72
N LEU A 63 -18.63 0.01 11.09
CA LEU A 63 -17.18 -0.10 11.20
C LEU A 63 -16.68 0.01 12.65
N ASP A 64 -17.32 0.87 13.44
CA ASP A 64 -17.02 1.06 14.87
C ASP A 64 -17.37 -0.14 15.75
N GLN A 65 -18.21 -1.05 15.27
CA GLN A 65 -18.56 -2.30 15.93
C GLN A 65 -17.59 -3.44 15.58
N ALA A 66 -16.81 -3.31 14.51
CA ALA A 66 -15.81 -4.31 14.16
C ALA A 66 -14.64 -4.28 15.16
N ALA A 67 -14.28 -5.46 15.69
CA ALA A 67 -13.08 -5.68 16.48
C ALA A 67 -11.92 -6.15 15.59
N SER A 68 -12.19 -7.05 14.65
CA SER A 68 -11.22 -7.48 13.64
C SER A 68 -11.91 -7.87 12.34
N ILE A 69 -11.21 -7.66 11.23
CA ILE A 69 -11.65 -8.06 9.89
C ILE A 69 -10.55 -8.89 9.24
N SER A 70 -10.94 -10.01 8.64
CA SER A 70 -10.07 -10.79 7.78
C SER A 70 -10.67 -10.85 6.38
N LYS A 71 -9.91 -10.36 5.41
CA LYS A 71 -10.26 -10.40 3.99
C LYS A 71 -8.98 -10.48 3.17
N GLU A 72 -8.91 -11.44 2.25
CA GLU A 72 -7.83 -11.49 1.29
C GLU A 72 -7.90 -10.30 0.32
N ALA A 73 -6.72 -9.83 -0.08
CA ALA A 73 -6.64 -8.72 -1.01
C ALA A 73 -7.27 -9.11 -2.36
N PRO A 74 -8.13 -8.27 -2.95
CA PRO A 74 -8.73 -8.57 -4.24
C PRO A 74 -7.67 -8.57 -5.35
N LYS A 75 -7.92 -9.33 -6.42
CA LYS A 75 -7.00 -9.42 -7.57
C LYS A 75 -6.67 -8.05 -8.20
N SER A 76 -7.63 -7.13 -8.20
CA SER A 76 -7.42 -5.74 -8.65
C SER A 76 -6.32 -5.03 -7.87
N TYR A 77 -6.19 -5.31 -6.57
CA TYR A 77 -5.12 -4.74 -5.76
C TYR A 77 -3.76 -5.34 -6.11
N THR A 78 -3.68 -6.68 -6.18
CA THR A 78 -2.41 -7.37 -6.46
C THR A 78 -1.89 -7.04 -7.86
N ASP A 79 -2.77 -7.01 -8.86
CA ASP A 79 -2.40 -6.67 -10.23
C ASP A 79 -2.05 -5.17 -10.35
N GLY A 80 -2.75 -4.32 -9.61
CA GLY A 80 -2.48 -2.88 -9.56
C GLY A 80 -1.12 -2.56 -8.92
N LEU A 81 -0.75 -3.26 -7.84
CA LEU A 81 0.57 -3.18 -7.23
C LEU A 81 1.66 -3.62 -8.20
N ALA A 82 1.49 -4.77 -8.86
CA ALA A 82 2.47 -5.25 -9.83
C ALA A 82 2.69 -4.25 -10.98
N ALA A 83 1.62 -3.62 -11.47
CA ALA A 83 1.72 -2.57 -12.48
C ALA A 83 2.43 -1.31 -11.95
N TRP A 84 2.16 -0.92 -10.71
CA TRP A 84 2.82 0.21 -10.05
C TRP A 84 4.32 -0.04 -9.85
N ASP A 85 4.69 -1.21 -9.33
CA ASP A 85 6.08 -1.60 -9.08
C ASP A 85 6.87 -1.73 -10.39
N ALA A 86 6.20 -2.05 -11.50
CA ALA A 86 6.76 -2.00 -12.86
C ALA A 86 6.88 -0.57 -13.43
N GLY A 87 6.54 0.46 -12.67
CA GLY A 87 6.56 1.87 -13.10
C GLY A 87 5.39 2.26 -14.02
N ASN A 88 4.41 1.38 -14.22
CA ASN A 88 3.27 1.63 -15.10
C ASN A 88 2.08 2.23 -14.34
N ALA A 89 2.21 3.50 -13.95
CA ALA A 89 1.17 4.23 -13.21
C ALA A 89 -0.17 4.28 -13.98
N ALA A 90 -0.14 4.36 -15.31
CA ALA A 90 -1.34 4.41 -16.15
C ALA A 90 -2.15 3.10 -16.08
N GLN A 91 -1.47 1.95 -16.06
CA GLN A 91 -2.12 0.65 -15.90
C GLN A 91 -2.53 0.39 -14.44
N ALA A 92 -1.75 0.86 -13.47
CA ALA A 92 -2.06 0.71 -12.05
C ALA A 92 -3.33 1.48 -11.66
N LEU A 93 -3.54 2.68 -12.23
CA LEU A 93 -4.66 3.57 -11.86
C LEU A 93 -6.03 2.89 -11.84
N PRO A 94 -6.56 2.31 -12.93
CA PRO A 94 -7.90 1.74 -12.92
C PRO A 94 -8.04 0.55 -11.95
N LEU A 95 -6.97 -0.23 -11.75
CA LEU A 95 -6.94 -1.41 -10.88
C LEU A 95 -6.97 -1.02 -9.39
N ILE A 96 -6.11 -0.08 -9.00
CA ILE A 96 -6.09 0.45 -7.63
C ILE A 96 -7.37 1.24 -7.35
N LYS A 97 -7.83 2.07 -8.30
CA LYS A 97 -9.07 2.83 -8.14
C LYS A 97 -10.28 1.92 -7.89
N SER A 98 -10.42 0.83 -8.65
CA SER A 98 -11.50 -0.16 -8.43
C SER A 98 -11.48 -0.75 -7.02
N THR A 99 -10.28 -1.01 -6.48
CA THR A 99 -10.11 -1.49 -5.11
C THR A 99 -10.55 -0.42 -4.09
N VAL A 100 -10.10 0.82 -4.27
CA VAL A 100 -10.42 1.94 -3.36
C VAL A 100 -11.91 2.27 -3.38
N ASP A 101 -12.52 2.36 -4.56
CA ASP A 101 -13.96 2.65 -4.72
C ASP A 101 -14.85 1.66 -3.94
N THR A 102 -14.37 0.41 -3.76
CA THR A 102 -15.13 -0.66 -3.11
C THR A 102 -14.81 -0.78 -1.62
N PHE A 103 -13.54 -0.60 -1.23
CA PHE A 103 -13.03 -1.03 0.08
C PHE A 103 -12.40 0.09 0.92
N GLN A 104 -12.44 1.35 0.48
CA GLN A 104 -11.93 2.46 1.30
C GLN A 104 -12.59 2.52 2.68
N GLY A 105 -11.77 2.61 3.72
CA GLY A 105 -12.18 2.59 5.13
C GLY A 105 -12.29 1.19 5.73
N LEU A 106 -12.04 0.13 4.97
CA LEU A 106 -11.97 -1.22 5.53
C LEU A 106 -10.66 -1.36 6.33
N PRO A 107 -10.69 -1.69 7.64
CA PRO A 107 -9.50 -1.78 8.49
C PRO A 107 -8.70 -3.05 8.22
N VAL A 108 -8.17 -3.17 7.00
CA VAL A 108 -7.24 -4.23 6.56
C VAL A 108 -6.05 -3.58 5.85
N PRO A 109 -4.81 -4.09 6.03
CA PRO A 109 -3.61 -3.40 5.56
C PRO A 109 -3.60 -3.06 4.06
N TRP A 110 -4.11 -3.96 3.21
CA TRP A 110 -4.13 -3.74 1.77
C TRP A 110 -5.10 -2.63 1.34
N ALA A 111 -6.22 -2.43 2.06
CA ALA A 111 -7.21 -1.40 1.72
C ALA A 111 -6.73 0.01 2.08
N GLU A 112 -6.04 0.13 3.23
CA GLU A 112 -5.33 1.34 3.63
C GLU A 112 -4.24 1.70 2.61
N ARG A 113 -3.36 0.73 2.30
CA ARG A 113 -2.30 0.93 1.30
C ARG A 113 -2.83 1.27 -0.08
N ALA A 114 -3.89 0.61 -0.56
CA ALA A 114 -4.52 0.94 -1.85
C ALA A 114 -5.01 2.39 -1.88
N SER A 115 -5.59 2.86 -0.77
CA SER A 115 -6.16 4.21 -0.66
C SER A 115 -5.08 5.28 -0.64
N ALA A 116 -3.95 5.05 0.03
CA ALA A 116 -2.77 5.93 -0.04
C ALA A 116 -2.15 5.92 -1.45
N LEU A 117 -1.94 4.72 -2.02
CA LEU A 117 -1.32 4.53 -3.33
C LEU A 117 -2.11 5.20 -4.45
N LEU A 118 -3.44 5.29 -4.36
CA LEU A 118 -4.24 6.00 -5.35
C LEU A 118 -3.84 7.47 -5.48
N GLY A 119 -3.59 8.15 -4.36
CA GLY A 119 -3.09 9.53 -4.35
C GLY A 119 -1.71 9.62 -5.02
N ASP A 120 -0.84 8.65 -4.73
CA ASP A 120 0.49 8.60 -5.32
C ASP A 120 0.49 8.40 -6.84
N ILE A 121 -0.37 7.49 -7.32
CA ILE A 121 -0.55 7.24 -8.76
C ILE A 121 -1.03 8.52 -9.45
N TYR A 122 -1.99 9.23 -8.86
CA TYR A 122 -2.46 10.50 -9.41
C TYR A 122 -1.36 11.55 -9.50
N LEU A 123 -0.50 11.67 -8.47
CA LEU A 123 0.65 12.58 -8.52
C LEU A 123 1.63 12.21 -9.65
N THR A 124 1.97 10.92 -9.79
CA THR A 124 2.86 10.46 -10.87
C THR A 124 2.29 10.73 -12.26
N LEU A 125 0.96 10.70 -12.40
CA LEU A 125 0.27 11.05 -13.65
C LEU A 125 0.03 12.55 -13.83
N ASN A 126 0.60 13.40 -12.97
CA ASN A 126 0.41 14.86 -12.94
C ASN A 126 -1.06 15.29 -12.77
N GLN A 127 -1.89 14.44 -12.14
CA GLN A 127 -3.31 14.69 -11.86
C GLN A 127 -3.48 15.24 -10.45
N VAL A 128 -2.86 16.40 -10.17
CA VAL A 128 -2.76 16.98 -8.81
C VAL A 128 -4.13 17.16 -8.11
N PRO A 129 -5.20 17.66 -8.75
CA PRO A 129 -6.51 17.80 -8.08
C PRO A 129 -7.12 16.45 -7.68
N ALA A 130 -6.90 15.41 -8.49
CA ALA A 130 -7.37 14.06 -8.19
C ALA A 130 -6.56 13.44 -7.04
N ALA A 131 -5.24 13.68 -7.01
CA ALA A 131 -4.39 13.27 -5.90
C ALA A 131 -4.84 13.89 -4.59
N GLU A 132 -5.09 15.21 -4.56
CA GLU A 132 -5.58 15.91 -3.37
C GLU A 132 -6.89 15.31 -2.86
N THR A 133 -7.84 15.06 -3.77
CA THR A 133 -9.12 14.43 -3.42
C THR A 133 -8.91 13.03 -2.84
N ALA A 134 -8.04 12.22 -3.46
CA ALA A 134 -7.73 10.87 -3.00
C ALA A 134 -7.07 10.86 -1.61
N PHE A 135 -6.10 11.75 -1.38
CA PHE A 135 -5.41 11.87 -0.10
C PHE A 135 -6.33 12.39 1.02
N ALA A 136 -7.20 13.36 0.73
CA ALA A 136 -8.21 13.83 1.69
C ALA A 136 -9.21 12.71 2.06
N ALA A 137 -9.65 11.93 1.08
CA ALA A 137 -10.52 10.78 1.30
C ALA A 137 -9.80 9.69 2.13
N PHE A 138 -8.52 9.45 1.85
CA PHE A 138 -7.67 8.54 2.61
C PHE A 138 -7.56 8.97 4.08
N GLN A 139 -7.19 10.22 4.37
CA GLN A 139 -7.07 10.73 5.75
C GLN A 139 -8.38 10.61 6.53
N LYS A 140 -9.52 10.87 5.87
CA LYS A 140 -10.84 10.71 6.47
C LYS A 140 -11.18 9.26 6.77
N ALA A 141 -10.81 8.35 5.87
CA ALA A 141 -11.08 6.92 6.01
C ALA A 141 -10.15 6.22 7.02
N TYR A 142 -8.92 6.71 7.16
CA TYR A 142 -7.86 6.11 7.99
C TYR A 142 -7.17 7.18 8.85
N PRO A 143 -7.84 7.76 9.86
CA PRO A 143 -7.28 8.83 10.68
C PRO A 143 -6.08 8.41 11.55
N GLY A 144 -5.79 7.11 11.66
CA GLY A 144 -4.64 6.56 12.39
C GLY A 144 -3.58 5.92 11.50
N SER A 145 -3.57 6.20 10.20
CA SER A 145 -2.60 5.62 9.26
C SER A 145 -1.16 6.03 9.56
N THR A 146 -0.21 5.18 9.15
CA THR A 146 1.21 5.26 9.52
C THR A 146 2.09 6.01 8.50
N ALA A 147 3.39 6.15 8.81
CA ALA A 147 4.41 6.94 8.09
C ALA A 147 4.47 6.77 6.55
N GLN A 148 4.05 5.63 5.98
CA GLN A 148 4.08 5.44 4.52
C GLN A 148 3.10 6.37 3.78
N SER A 149 1.97 6.73 4.40
CA SER A 149 1.06 7.74 3.84
C SER A 149 1.60 9.17 3.95
N ASP A 150 2.52 9.42 4.89
CA ASP A 150 3.05 10.75 5.13
C ASP A 150 3.97 11.21 3.99
N ILE A 151 4.67 10.29 3.32
CA ILE A 151 5.48 10.61 2.13
C ILE A 151 4.61 11.11 0.97
N GLY A 152 3.50 10.40 0.67
CA GLY A 152 2.59 10.79 -0.40
C GLY A 152 1.93 12.15 -0.12
N LEU A 153 1.49 12.36 1.13
CA LEU A 153 0.95 13.65 1.60
C LEU A 153 2.00 14.77 1.55
N ALA A 154 3.24 14.50 1.97
CA ALA A 154 4.32 15.46 1.90
C ALA A 154 4.64 15.84 0.45
N ARG A 155 4.64 14.87 -0.47
CA ARG A 155 4.82 15.14 -1.91
C ARG A 155 3.72 16.03 -2.46
N LEU A 156 2.44 15.74 -2.13
CA LEU A 156 1.33 16.62 -2.49
C LEU A 156 1.55 18.05 -1.95
N ALA A 157 1.99 18.18 -0.70
CA ALA A 157 2.25 19.47 -0.08
C ALA A 157 3.41 20.22 -0.79
N VAL A 158 4.50 19.52 -1.17
CA VAL A 158 5.58 20.09 -1.98
C VAL A 158 5.09 20.58 -3.34
N GLU A 159 4.25 19.80 -4.05
CA GLU A 159 3.65 20.21 -5.33
C GLU A 159 2.79 21.46 -5.18
N LYS A 160 2.06 21.58 -4.05
CA LYS A 160 1.26 22.76 -3.70
C LYS A 160 2.08 23.92 -3.13
N LYS A 161 3.40 23.76 -3.00
CA LYS A 161 4.32 24.70 -2.32
C LYS A 161 3.97 24.96 -0.84
N ASP A 162 3.20 24.08 -0.23
CA ASP A 162 2.95 24.07 1.21
C ASP A 162 4.11 23.36 1.92
N TYR A 163 5.26 24.02 1.92
CA TYR A 163 6.50 23.47 2.47
C TYR A 163 6.43 23.26 3.99
N ALA A 164 5.62 24.04 4.70
CA ALA A 164 5.40 23.86 6.14
C ALA A 164 4.69 22.53 6.44
N ALA A 165 3.60 22.23 5.72
CA ALA A 165 2.90 20.95 5.89
C ALA A 165 3.76 19.76 5.45
N ALA A 166 4.54 19.93 4.36
CA ALA A 166 5.46 18.90 3.90
C ALA A 166 6.54 18.59 4.94
N LYS A 167 7.19 19.61 5.51
CA LYS A 167 8.20 19.44 6.57
C LYS A 167 7.66 18.69 7.78
N ALA A 168 6.50 19.10 8.29
CA ALA A 168 5.90 18.47 9.48
C ALA A 168 5.67 16.95 9.31
N LYS A 169 5.51 16.49 8.06
CA LYS A 169 5.37 15.07 7.71
C LYS A 169 6.72 14.37 7.53
N LEU A 170 7.71 15.07 6.96
CA LEU A 170 9.01 14.50 6.60
C LEU A 170 10.02 14.50 7.74
N GLU A 171 9.99 15.50 8.63
CA GLU A 171 10.90 15.64 9.77
C GLU A 171 11.02 14.38 10.65
N PRO A 172 9.94 13.71 11.08
CA PRO A 172 10.08 12.50 11.88
C PRO A 172 10.75 11.35 11.11
N ILE A 173 10.50 11.26 9.80
CA ILE A 173 11.09 10.21 8.93
C ILE A 173 12.58 10.47 8.72
N VAL A 174 12.95 11.73 8.46
CA VAL A 174 14.37 12.12 8.32
C VAL A 174 15.11 11.99 9.63
N ALA A 175 14.53 12.39 10.77
CA ALA A 175 15.16 12.22 12.08
C ALA A 175 15.40 10.74 12.43
N GLU A 176 14.46 9.86 12.09
CA GLU A 176 14.65 8.40 12.22
C GLU A 176 15.80 7.92 11.33
N ALA A 177 15.84 8.37 10.07
CA ALA A 177 16.85 7.96 9.11
C ALA A 177 18.26 8.48 9.44
N GLU A 178 18.39 9.69 9.99
CA GLU A 178 19.66 10.24 10.48
C GLU A 178 20.19 9.48 11.72
N GLY A 179 19.30 8.81 12.46
CA GLY A 179 19.65 8.00 13.62
C GLY A 179 20.18 6.60 13.30
N VAL A 180 20.17 6.18 12.03
CA VAL A 180 20.59 4.83 11.61
C VAL A 180 21.75 4.86 10.63
N THR A 181 22.71 3.95 10.81
CA THR A 181 23.87 3.83 9.90
C THR A 181 23.50 3.09 8.60
N LEU A 182 22.52 2.20 8.67
CA LEU A 182 21.97 1.42 7.56
C LEU A 182 20.46 1.42 7.69
N ALA A 183 19.75 1.60 6.57
CA ALA A 183 18.31 1.51 6.57
C ALA A 183 17.87 0.09 7.02
N PRO A 184 16.88 -0.03 7.92
CA PRO A 184 16.21 -1.29 8.14
C PRO A 184 15.62 -1.82 6.83
N GLU A 185 15.55 -3.15 6.69
CA GLU A 185 15.05 -3.80 5.49
C GLU A 185 13.68 -3.23 5.06
N GLY A 186 13.57 -2.82 3.80
CA GLY A 186 12.36 -2.25 3.23
C GLY A 186 12.10 -0.77 3.55
N LYS A 187 12.96 -0.08 4.32
CA LYS A 187 12.83 1.36 4.61
C LYS A 187 13.72 2.27 3.77
N GLY A 188 14.74 1.76 3.09
CA GLY A 188 15.69 2.61 2.38
C GLY A 188 15.03 3.45 1.29
N ALA A 189 14.13 2.88 0.49
CA ALA A 189 13.38 3.63 -0.52
C ALA A 189 12.52 4.75 0.11
N MET A 190 11.91 4.50 1.27
CA MET A 190 11.11 5.51 2.00
C MET A 190 11.99 6.65 2.50
N TYR A 191 13.15 6.34 3.10
CA TYR A 191 14.09 7.36 3.56
C TYR A 191 14.66 8.16 2.40
N GLY A 192 15.01 7.51 1.27
CA GLY A 192 15.48 8.20 0.07
C GLY A 192 14.44 9.19 -0.47
N GLN A 193 13.17 8.80 -0.51
CA GLN A 193 12.09 9.72 -0.87
C GLN A 193 11.95 10.89 0.12
N ALA A 194 12.05 10.63 1.42
CA ALA A 194 11.97 11.68 2.44
C ALA A 194 13.11 12.70 2.30
N PHE A 195 14.35 12.24 2.17
CA PHE A 195 15.50 13.12 1.96
C PHE A 195 15.38 13.90 0.65
N PHE A 196 14.98 13.26 -0.45
CA PHE A 196 14.78 13.98 -1.71
C PHE A 196 13.77 15.13 -1.55
N LEU A 197 12.61 14.87 -0.95
CA LEU A 197 11.58 15.89 -0.74
C LEU A 197 12.05 17.00 0.24
N MET A 198 12.79 16.66 1.30
CA MET A 198 13.39 17.64 2.19
C MET A 198 14.42 18.51 1.46
N GLY A 199 15.21 17.93 0.56
CA GLY A 199 16.14 18.66 -0.30
C GLY A 199 15.42 19.69 -1.19
N VAL A 200 14.31 19.29 -1.81
CA VAL A 200 13.46 20.20 -2.62
C VAL A 200 12.96 21.37 -1.79
N ILE A 201 12.50 21.10 -0.56
CA ILE A 201 12.02 22.13 0.36
C ILE A 201 13.15 23.08 0.79
N ARG A 202 14.29 22.53 1.22
CA ARG A 202 15.42 23.37 1.67
C ARG A 202 15.97 24.20 0.52
N GLU A 203 15.95 23.67 -0.70
CA GLU A 203 16.35 24.41 -1.88
C GLU A 203 15.39 25.57 -2.18
N SER A 204 14.08 25.36 -2.06
CA SER A 204 13.08 26.43 -2.28
C SER A 204 13.14 27.53 -1.21
N GLU A 205 13.60 27.19 0.00
CA GLU A 205 13.84 28.11 1.10
C GLU A 205 15.19 28.84 0.99
N GLY A 206 16.02 28.51 0.00
CA GLY A 206 17.35 29.06 -0.18
C GLY A 206 18.42 28.46 0.74
N ASN A 207 18.09 27.43 1.51
CA ASN A 207 19.04 26.69 2.32
C ASN A 207 19.80 25.64 1.47
N LEU A 208 20.65 26.14 0.57
CA LEU A 208 21.29 25.33 -0.47
C LEU A 208 22.27 24.26 0.04
N PRO A 209 23.13 24.50 1.06
CA PRO A 209 24.05 23.47 1.53
C PRO A 209 23.32 22.26 2.12
N GLU A 210 22.29 22.50 2.93
CA GLU A 210 21.48 21.44 3.51
C GLU A 210 20.61 20.74 2.47
N ALA A 211 20.13 21.46 1.45
CA ALA A 211 19.47 20.85 0.31
C ALA A 211 20.39 19.88 -0.45
N LEU A 212 21.65 20.30 -0.70
CA LEU A 212 22.65 19.45 -1.33
C LEU A 212 22.95 18.21 -0.46
N ARG A 213 23.08 18.38 0.86
CA ARG A 213 23.28 17.27 1.80
C ARG A 213 22.15 16.24 1.72
N ASP A 214 20.90 16.68 1.62
CA ASP A 214 19.76 15.77 1.52
C ASP A 214 19.72 15.04 0.18
N TYR A 215 19.98 15.74 -0.93
CA TYR A 215 20.08 15.11 -2.25
C TYR A 215 21.20 14.07 -2.28
N LEU A 216 22.36 14.39 -1.71
CA LEU A 216 23.47 13.44 -1.60
C LEU A 216 23.11 12.24 -0.72
N SER A 217 22.44 12.44 0.41
CA SER A 217 21.98 11.35 1.29
C SER A 217 21.05 10.39 0.54
N THR A 218 20.17 10.91 -0.30
CA THR A 218 19.34 10.11 -1.21
C THR A 218 20.19 9.27 -2.18
N VAL A 219 21.22 9.88 -2.77
CA VAL A 219 22.06 9.23 -3.80
C VAL A 219 23.05 8.22 -3.21
N THR A 220 23.54 8.44 -1.99
CA THR A 220 24.64 7.66 -1.40
C THR A 220 24.22 6.71 -0.29
N LEU A 221 23.27 7.10 0.55
CA LEU A 221 22.83 6.31 1.72
C LEU A 221 21.55 5.53 1.44
N PHE A 222 20.60 6.13 0.71
CA PHE A 222 19.25 5.60 0.53
C PHE A 222 18.86 5.45 -0.95
N TYR A 223 19.69 4.73 -1.69
CA TYR A 223 19.66 4.67 -3.16
C TYR A 223 18.70 3.62 -3.74
N GLU A 224 17.82 3.01 -2.94
CA GLU A 224 16.98 1.88 -3.37
C GLU A 224 15.99 2.28 -4.48
N ASP A 225 15.45 3.51 -4.45
CA ASP A 225 14.56 4.04 -5.48
C ASP A 225 15.37 4.76 -6.58
N GLN A 226 15.69 4.04 -7.65
CA GLN A 226 16.52 4.56 -8.75
C GLN A 226 15.90 5.78 -9.45
N ALA A 227 14.57 5.88 -9.50
CA ALA A 227 13.90 7.03 -10.13
C ALA A 227 14.09 8.29 -9.28
N VAL A 228 14.02 8.15 -7.96
CA VAL A 228 14.28 9.24 -7.01
C VAL A 228 15.77 9.60 -6.98
N VAL A 229 16.66 8.62 -7.01
CA VAL A 229 18.11 8.83 -7.10
C VAL A 229 18.49 9.63 -8.34
N ALA A 230 17.90 9.33 -9.50
CA ALA A 230 18.17 10.08 -10.73
C ALA A 230 17.82 11.56 -10.59
N LYS A 231 16.64 11.87 -10.03
CA LYS A 231 16.20 13.24 -9.75
C LYS A 231 17.09 13.94 -8.72
N ALA A 232 17.41 13.27 -7.62
CA ALA A 232 18.28 13.81 -6.58
C ALA A 232 19.68 14.14 -7.12
N ARG A 233 20.24 13.25 -7.95
CA ARG A 233 21.54 13.46 -8.60
C ARG A 233 21.53 14.68 -9.52
N GLU A 234 20.49 14.83 -10.34
CA GLU A 234 20.35 16.00 -11.21
C GLU A 234 20.33 17.30 -10.40
N ARG A 235 19.53 17.35 -9.32
CA ARG A 235 19.47 18.53 -8.45
C ARG A 235 20.80 18.80 -7.75
N ALA A 236 21.46 17.78 -7.22
CA ALA A 236 22.77 17.90 -6.61
C ALA A 236 23.82 18.45 -7.61
N ASP A 237 23.82 17.94 -8.84
CA ASP A 237 24.72 18.41 -9.90
C ASP A 237 24.49 19.89 -10.22
N ILE A 238 23.24 20.35 -10.31
CA ILE A 238 22.90 21.77 -10.50
C ILE A 238 23.45 22.61 -9.35
N LEU A 239 23.23 22.19 -8.10
CA LEU A 239 23.72 22.94 -6.93
C LEU A 239 25.25 23.04 -6.91
N VAL A 240 25.96 21.96 -7.23
CA VAL A 240 27.43 21.93 -7.21
C VAL A 240 28.02 22.69 -8.40
N LYS A 241 27.54 22.43 -9.62
CA LYS A 241 28.19 22.93 -10.85
C LYS A 241 27.74 24.34 -11.21
N GLU A 242 26.46 24.65 -11.05
CA GLU A 242 25.90 25.93 -11.48
C GLU A 242 25.87 26.94 -10.34
N LYS A 243 25.47 26.50 -9.13
CA LYS A 243 25.37 27.39 -7.96
C LYS A 243 26.62 27.39 -7.07
N GLN A 244 27.63 26.56 -7.38
CA GLN A 244 28.89 26.46 -6.64
C GLN A 244 28.72 26.21 -5.14
N VAL A 245 27.66 25.48 -4.77
CA VAL A 245 27.35 25.14 -3.38
C VAL A 245 28.31 24.04 -2.91
N ILE A 246 28.85 24.22 -1.72
CA ILE A 246 29.72 23.24 -1.05
C ILE A 246 29.02 22.81 0.23
N VAL A 247 28.98 21.50 0.51
CA VAL A 247 28.57 20.99 1.81
C VAL A 247 29.77 21.14 2.77
N PRO A 248 29.67 21.94 3.84
CA PRO A 248 30.75 22.11 4.81
C PRO A 248 31.04 20.83 5.61
#